data_AF-A0A4Q0VW33-F1
#
_entry.id   AF-A0A4Q0VW33-F1
#
_cell.length_a   1.000
_cell.length_b   1.000
_cell.length_c   1.000
_cell.angle_alpha   90.00
_cell.angle_beta   90.00
_cell.angle_gamma   90.00
#
_symmetry.space_group_name_H-M   'P 1'
#
loop_
_entity.id
_entity.type
_entity.pdbx_description
1 polymer ?
#
loop_
_entity_poly.entity_id
_entity_poly.type
_entity_poly.pdbx_seq_one_letter_code
_entity_poly.pdbx_strand_id
1 'polypeptide(L)'
;MKKRVLLLLIGFWCLKMSMNMFPTLDVLTNENFIQKLVFEPFKLLGALLLFIFGFLAIARVIKRICEQIYKGNKSNEELLWIGFILVIFVFLGFQSFWLTVLAIGFSLFYGIMDANIRRRSRHYNN
;
A
#
# COMPACT_ATOMS: atom_id res chain seq x y z
N MET A 1 -11.31 11.11 10.58
CA MET A 1 -10.21 11.72 9.78
C MET A 1 -8.80 11.44 10.32
N LYS A 2 -8.44 11.80 11.57
CA LYS A 2 -7.08 11.64 12.13
C LYS A 2 -6.43 10.25 11.91
N LYS A 3 -7.20 9.16 12.11
CA LYS A 3 -6.72 7.79 11.91
C LYS A 3 -6.35 7.45 10.46
N ARG A 4 -6.98 8.08 9.45
CA ARG A 4 -6.66 7.84 8.03
C ARG A 4 -5.38 8.55 7.62
N VAL A 5 -5.22 9.79 8.05
CA VAL A 5 -3.99 10.58 7.84
C VAL A 5 -2.80 9.85 8.43
N LEU A 6 -2.90 9.37 9.68
CA LEU A 6 -1.82 8.61 10.32
C LEU A 6 -1.47 7.34 9.54
N LEU A 7 -2.46 6.58 9.08
CA LEU A 7 -2.21 5.38 8.27
C LEU A 7 -1.54 5.69 6.93
N LEU A 8 -1.92 6.79 6.27
CA LEU A 8 -1.29 7.22 5.03
C LEU A 8 0.14 7.70 5.24
N LEU A 9 0.40 8.47 6.30
CA LEU A 9 1.74 8.90 6.65
C LEU A 9 2.62 7.70 6.99
N ILE A 10 2.16 6.78 7.83
CA ILE A 10 2.88 5.55 8.17
C ILE A 10 3.13 4.73 6.90
N GLY A 11 2.10 4.54 6.07
CA GLY A 11 2.21 3.81 4.81
C GLY A 11 3.26 4.41 3.88
N PHE A 12 3.22 5.74 3.71
CA PHE A 12 4.16 6.49 2.90
C PHE A 12 5.60 6.37 3.41
N TRP A 13 5.83 6.61 4.71
CA TRP A 13 7.18 6.54 5.29
C TRP A 13 7.74 5.13 5.26
N CYS A 14 6.92 4.11 5.54
CA CYS A 14 7.33 2.71 5.44
C CYS A 14 7.69 2.31 4.00
N LEU A 15 6.86 2.67 3.02
CA LEU A 15 7.18 2.39 1.60
C LEU A 15 8.43 3.15 1.14
N LYS A 16 8.57 4.43 1.52
CA LYS A 16 9.75 5.23 1.19
C LYS A 16 11.04 4.65 1.79
N MET A 17 11.00 4.26 3.07
CA MET A 17 12.14 3.60 3.72
C MET A 17 12.44 2.24 3.07
N SER A 18 11.42 1.44 2.78
CA SER A 18 11.57 0.17 2.07
C SER A 18 12.28 0.37 0.73
N MET A 19 11.81 1.32 -0.09
CA MET A 19 12.40 1.63 -1.40
C MET A 19 13.85 2.11 -1.31
N ASN A 20 14.22 2.84 -0.25
CA ASN A 20 15.61 3.23 0.00
C ASN A 20 16.51 2.05 0.42
N MET A 21 15.93 1.05 1.08
CA MET A 21 16.66 -0.12 1.56
C MET A 21 16.76 -1.22 0.49
N PHE A 22 15.86 -1.24 -0.48
CA PHE A 22 15.93 -2.14 -1.62
C PHE A 22 17.18 -1.83 -2.47
N PRO A 23 17.96 -2.85 -2.87
CA PRO A 23 19.06 -2.64 -3.78
C PRO A 23 18.54 -2.11 -5.12
N THR A 24 19.14 -1.02 -5.61
CA THR A 24 18.77 -0.41 -6.89
C THR A 24 18.98 -1.39 -8.05
N LEU A 25 18.01 -1.41 -8.97
CA LEU A 25 17.97 -2.33 -10.11
C LEU A 25 19.10 -2.08 -11.12
N ASP A 26 19.76 -0.92 -11.08
CA ASP A 26 20.89 -0.60 -11.97
C ASP A 26 22.13 -1.50 -11.73
N VAL A 27 22.15 -2.29 -10.65
CA VAL A 27 23.23 -3.24 -10.32
C VAL A 27 22.77 -4.69 -10.43
N LEU A 28 21.58 -4.96 -10.97
CA LEU A 28 20.98 -6.28 -11.06
C LEU A 28 21.46 -7.06 -12.30
N THR A 29 22.79 -7.16 -12.47
CA THR A 29 23.34 -8.39 -13.03
C THR A 29 23.06 -9.52 -12.02
N ASN A 30 22.51 -10.64 -12.48
CA ASN A 30 22.05 -11.75 -11.63
C ASN A 30 23.07 -12.20 -10.56
N GLU A 31 24.35 -12.02 -10.82
CA GLU A 31 25.46 -12.36 -9.92
C GLU A 31 25.53 -11.45 -8.68
N ASN A 32 25.22 -10.16 -8.83
CA ASN A 32 25.26 -9.18 -7.74
C ASN A 32 24.03 -9.24 -6.82
N PHE A 33 22.91 -9.77 -7.31
CA PHE A 33 21.71 -9.95 -6.50
C PHE A 33 21.93 -11.04 -5.43
N ILE A 34 22.52 -12.17 -5.83
CA ILE A 34 22.84 -13.27 -4.91
C ILE A 34 23.88 -12.83 -3.89
N GLN A 35 24.92 -12.09 -4.33
CA GLN A 35 25.90 -11.53 -3.39
C GLN A 35 25.25 -10.60 -2.38
N LYS A 36 24.45 -9.61 -2.80
CA LYS A 36 23.76 -8.70 -1.86
C LYS A 36 22.77 -9.44 -0.94
N LEU A 37 22.12 -10.49 -1.43
CA LEU A 37 21.22 -11.34 -0.63
C LEU A 37 21.98 -12.08 0.47
N VAL A 38 23.18 -12.56 0.17
CA VAL A 38 24.04 -13.28 1.13
C VAL A 38 24.75 -12.33 2.10
N PHE A 39 25.18 -11.16 1.64
CA PHE A 39 25.98 -10.22 2.45
C PHE A 39 25.13 -9.23 3.28
N GLU A 40 23.90 -8.89 2.86
CA GLU A 40 23.01 -7.98 3.61
C GLU A 40 21.59 -8.55 3.84
N PRO A 41 21.43 -9.78 4.35
CA PRO A 41 20.11 -10.44 4.48
C PRO A 41 19.15 -9.67 5.39
N PHE A 42 19.68 -9.06 6.47
CA PHE A 42 18.87 -8.28 7.41
C PHE A 42 18.31 -6.99 6.80
N LYS A 43 19.04 -6.36 5.88
CA LYS A 43 18.59 -5.14 5.21
C LYS A 43 17.45 -5.44 4.25
N LEU A 44 17.55 -6.55 3.51
CA LEU A 44 16.50 -7.00 2.61
C LEU A 44 15.26 -7.46 3.39
N LEU A 45 15.45 -8.19 4.50
CA LEU A 45 14.35 -8.55 5.40
C LEU A 45 13.65 -7.31 5.96
N GLY A 46 14.41 -6.32 6.43
CA GLY A 46 13.87 -5.05 6.90
C GLY A 46 13.09 -4.30 5.82
N ALA A 47 13.63 -4.25 4.60
CA ALA A 47 12.98 -3.64 3.45
C ALA A 47 11.64 -4.34 3.12
N LEU A 48 11.59 -5.67 3.16
CA LEU A 48 10.36 -6.45 2.94
C LEU A 48 9.32 -6.22 4.04
N LEU A 49 9.74 -6.23 5.31
CA LEU A 49 8.81 -5.96 6.41
C LEU A 49 8.23 -4.55 6.32
N LEU A 50 9.06 -3.55 6.04
CA LEU A 50 8.62 -2.17 5.82
C LEU A 50 7.69 -2.06 4.60
N PHE A 51 7.98 -2.80 3.53
CA PHE A 51 7.11 -2.87 2.36
C PHE A 51 5.73 -3.40 2.75
N ILE A 52 5.70 -4.51 3.49
CA ILE A 52 4.47 -5.17 3.95
C ILE A 52 3.64 -4.26 4.85
N PHE A 53 4.27 -3.66 5.86
CA PHE A 53 3.59 -2.69 6.73
C PHE A 53 3.09 -1.47 5.96
N GLY A 54 3.90 -0.99 4.99
CA GLY A 54 3.58 0.14 4.15
C GLY A 54 2.32 -0.08 3.32
N PHE A 55 2.28 -1.15 2.52
CA PHE A 55 1.11 -1.44 1.69
C PHE A 55 -0.11 -1.81 2.53
N LEU A 56 0.04 -2.51 3.66
CA LEU A 56 -1.07 -2.86 4.55
C LEU A 56 -1.73 -1.62 5.18
N ALA A 57 -0.92 -0.61 5.54
CA ALA A 57 -1.44 0.63 6.09
C ALA A 57 -2.29 1.37 5.04
N ILE A 58 -1.86 1.41 3.78
CA ILE A 58 -2.62 1.98 2.67
C ILE A 58 -3.86 1.12 2.33
N ALA A 59 -3.72 -0.20 2.31
CA ALA A 59 -4.83 -1.15 2.10
C ALA A 59 -5.98 -0.92 3.09
N ARG A 60 -5.67 -0.66 4.37
CA ARG A 60 -6.68 -0.31 5.39
C ARG A 60 -7.44 0.98 5.08
N VAL A 61 -6.79 1.94 4.43
CA VAL A 61 -7.43 3.18 4.00
C VAL A 61 -8.35 2.91 2.80
N ILE A 62 -7.85 2.15 1.81
CA ILE A 62 -8.63 1.69 0.66
C ILE A 62 -9.88 0.93 1.10
N LYS A 63 -9.74 -0.02 2.04
CA LYS A 63 -10.87 -0.74 2.64
C LYS A 63 -11.98 0.19 3.12
N ARG A 64 -11.62 1.22 3.89
CA ARG A 64 -12.60 2.18 4.43
C ARG A 64 -13.29 2.97 3.34
N ILE A 65 -12.54 3.40 2.33
CA ILE A 65 -13.08 4.09 1.15
C ILE A 65 -14.08 3.17 0.44
N CYS A 66 -13.70 1.91 0.15
CA CYS A 66 -14.56 0.92 -0.47
C CYS A 66 -15.85 0.67 0.34
N GLU A 67 -15.75 0.50 1.66
CA GLU A 67 -16.92 0.32 2.54
C GLU A 67 -17.86 1.53 2.53
N GLN A 68 -17.34 2.75 2.44
CA GLN A 68 -18.15 3.97 2.39
C GLN A 68 -18.82 4.18 1.05
N ILE A 69 -18.09 3.95 -0.04
CA ILE A 69 -18.64 3.99 -1.40
C ILE A 69 -19.79 2.97 -1.53
N TYR A 70 -19.57 1.75 -1.04
CA TYR A 70 -20.58 0.68 -1.10
C TYR A 70 -21.82 0.99 -0.23
N LYS A 71 -21.65 1.66 0.91
CA LYS A 71 -22.78 2.10 1.76
C LYS A 71 -23.61 3.23 1.14
N GLY A 72 -23.29 3.68 -0.08
CA GLY A 72 -24.03 4.72 -0.79
C GLY A 72 -23.76 6.13 -0.25
N ASN A 73 -22.88 6.27 0.75
CA ASN A 73 -22.52 7.57 1.30
C ASN A 73 -21.38 8.17 0.46
N LYS A 74 -21.72 8.54 -0.78
CA LYS A 74 -20.81 9.25 -1.69
C LYS A 74 -20.63 10.69 -1.21
N SER A 75 -19.74 10.87 -0.24
CA SER A 75 -19.23 12.19 0.10
C SER A 75 -18.10 12.54 -0.87
N ASN A 76 -18.09 13.78 -1.38
CA ASN A 76 -16.97 14.34 -2.15
C ASN A 76 -15.62 14.18 -1.42
N GLU A 77 -15.64 14.03 -0.09
CA GLU A 77 -14.46 13.74 0.71
C GLU A 77 -13.76 12.43 0.33
N GLU A 78 -14.48 11.39 -0.09
CA GLU A 78 -13.87 10.10 -0.44
C GLU A 78 -13.12 10.18 -1.78
N LEU A 79 -13.58 11.03 -2.71
CA LEU A 79 -12.85 11.34 -3.95
C LEU A 79 -11.52 12.06 -3.66
N LEU A 80 -11.51 12.98 -2.69
CA LEU A 80 -10.27 13.64 -2.25
C LEU A 80 -9.27 12.63 -1.66
N TRP A 81 -9.73 11.64 -0.90
CA TRP A 81 -8.85 10.59 -0.36
C TRP A 81 -8.26 9.70 -1.46
N ILE A 82 -9.03 9.35 -2.48
CA ILE A 82 -8.54 8.62 -3.65
C ILE A 82 -7.46 9.45 -4.37
N GLY A 83 -7.72 10.73 -4.58
CA GLY A 83 -6.74 11.66 -5.16
C GLY A 83 -5.44 11.71 -4.36
N PHE A 84 -5.52 11.78 -3.04
CA PHE A 84 -4.34 11.80 -2.18
C PHE A 84 -3.53 10.50 -2.24
N ILE A 85 -4.20 9.35 -2.28
CA ILE A 85 -3.54 8.04 -2.48
C ILE A 85 -2.83 8.00 -3.83
N LEU A 86 -3.46 8.49 -4.90
CA LEU A 86 -2.84 8.57 -6.22
C LEU A 86 -1.60 9.46 -6.22
N VAL A 87 -1.67 10.64 -5.61
CA VAL A 87 -0.52 11.55 -5.50
C VAL A 87 0.64 10.89 -4.74
N ILE A 88 0.36 10.17 -3.65
CA ILE A 88 1.37 9.41 -2.91
C ILE A 88 2.05 8.38 -3.81
N PHE A 89 1.27 7.59 -4.54
CA PHE A 89 1.84 6.57 -5.41
C PHE A 89 2.60 7.16 -6.60
N VAL A 90 2.13 8.26 -7.18
CA VAL A 90 2.87 8.99 -8.22
C VAL A 90 4.22 9.46 -7.68
N PHE A 91 4.25 10.03 -6.47
CA PHE A 91 5.49 10.48 -5.84
C PHE A 91 6.46 9.31 -5.58
N LEU A 92 5.97 8.18 -5.09
CA LEU A 92 6.79 6.98 -4.90
C LEU A 92 7.25 6.37 -6.24
N GLY A 93 6.44 6.50 -7.29
CA GLY A 93 6.72 6.02 -8.64
C GLY A 93 7.98 6.64 -9.26
N PHE A 94 8.26 7.90 -8.95
CA PHE A 94 9.51 8.56 -9.37
C PHE A 94 10.76 7.97 -8.72
N GLN A 95 10.63 7.33 -7.55
CA GLN A 95 11.76 6.76 -6.83
C GLN A 95 12.02 5.30 -7.24
N SER A 96 10.98 4.49 -7.30
CA SER A 96 11.07 3.11 -7.78
C SER A 96 9.77 2.69 -8.42
N PHE A 97 9.73 2.69 -9.74
CA PHE A 97 8.54 2.38 -10.52
C PHE A 97 8.03 0.96 -10.22
N TRP A 98 8.91 -0.04 -10.28
CA TRP A 98 8.55 -1.45 -10.08
C TRP A 98 8.00 -1.74 -8.67
N LEU A 99 8.66 -1.25 -7.63
CA LEU A 99 8.19 -1.42 -6.25
C LEU A 99 6.86 -0.70 -6.03
N THR A 100 6.67 0.47 -6.65
CA THR A 100 5.41 1.22 -6.58
C THR A 100 4.28 0.45 -7.24
N VAL A 101 4.49 -0.13 -8.43
CA VAL A 101 3.49 -0.95 -9.12
C VAL A 101 3.06 -2.14 -8.25
N LEU A 102 4.03 -2.83 -7.63
CA LEU A 102 3.74 -3.91 -6.68
C LEU A 102 2.97 -3.40 -5.46
N ALA A 103 3.36 -2.26 -4.89
CA ALA A 103 2.68 -1.68 -3.73
C ALA A 103 1.24 -1.30 -4.04
N ILE A 104 0.97 -0.73 -5.22
CA ILE A 104 -0.39 -0.43 -5.71
C ILE A 104 -1.19 -1.72 -5.83
N GLY A 105 -0.64 -2.73 -6.51
CA GLY A 105 -1.28 -4.03 -6.72
C GLY A 105 -1.69 -4.69 -5.40
N PHE A 106 -0.75 -4.82 -4.46
CA PHE A 106 -1.05 -5.40 -3.15
C PHE A 106 -1.99 -4.54 -2.30
N SER A 107 -1.84 -3.21 -2.32
CA SER A 107 -2.71 -2.32 -1.54
C SER A 107 -4.16 -2.38 -2.02
N LEU A 108 -4.39 -2.38 -3.33
CA LEU A 108 -5.72 -2.50 -3.92
C LEU A 108 -6.30 -3.89 -3.67
N PHE A 109 -5.55 -4.94 -4.00
CA PHE A 109 -6.00 -6.32 -3.85
C PHE A 109 -6.40 -6.62 -2.40
N TYR A 110 -5.51 -6.30 -1.45
CA TYR A 110 -5.76 -6.57 -0.04
C TYR A 110 -6.83 -5.64 0.55
N GLY A 111 -6.83 -4.36 0.14
CA GLY A 111 -7.83 -3.38 0.60
C GLY A 111 -9.25 -3.73 0.17
N ILE A 112 -9.42 -4.22 -1.06
CA ILE A 112 -10.72 -4.67 -1.58
C ILE A 112 -11.12 -6.01 -0.97
N MET A 113 -10.19 -6.97 -0.87
CA MET A 113 -10.47 -8.30 -0.30
C MET A 113 -10.91 -8.21 1.17
N ASP A 114 -10.27 -7.33 1.96
CA ASP A 114 -10.62 -7.13 3.37
C ASP A 114 -11.88 -6.25 3.54
N ALA A 115 -12.37 -5.59 2.48
CA ALA A 115 -13.60 -4.82 2.55
C ALA A 115 -14.80 -5.76 2.75
N ASN A 116 -15.46 -5.64 3.91
CA ASN A 116 -16.55 -6.54 4.28
C ASN A 116 -17.86 -6.13 3.59
N ILE A 117 -17.95 -6.39 2.29
CA ILE A 117 -19.11 -6.08 1.44
C ILE A 117 -20.31 -7.00 1.77
N ARG A 118 -20.10 -8.07 2.54
CA ARG A 118 -21.01 -9.23 2.60
C ARG A 118 -22.12 -9.19 3.66
N ARG A 119 -22.31 -8.11 4.41
CA ARG A 119 -23.14 -8.15 5.65
C ARG A 119 -24.43 -7.31 5.65
N ARG A 120 -25.13 -7.15 4.52
CA ARG A 120 -26.44 -6.45 4.52
C ARG A 120 -27.59 -7.06 3.72
N SER A 121 -27.48 -8.25 3.13
CA SER A 121 -28.65 -8.87 2.45
C SER A 121 -29.50 -9.80 3.33
N ARG A 122 -29.19 -9.96 4.63
CA ARG A 122 -29.91 -10.91 5.50
C ARG A 122 -30.83 -10.31 6.57
N HIS A 123 -30.96 -8.99 6.67
CA HIS A 123 -31.80 -8.36 7.71
C HIS A 123 -33.02 -7.59 7.18
N TYR A 124 -33.47 -7.87 5.96
CA TYR A 124 -34.73 -7.32 5.42
C TYR A 124 -35.80 -8.38 5.11
N ASN A 125 -35.56 -9.64 5.47
CA ASN A 125 -36.53 -10.74 5.40
C ASN A 125 -36.55 -11.49 6.73
N ASN A 126 -37.16 -10.88 7.76
CA ASN A 126 -37.87 -11.55 8.86
C ASN A 126 -38.50 -10.48 9.76
#